data_AF-A0A376JX12-F1
#
_entry.id   AF-A0A376JX12-F1
#
_cell.length_a   1.000
_cell.length_b   1.000
_cell.length_c   1.000
_cell.angle_alpha   90.00
_cell.angle_beta   90.00
_cell.angle_gamma   90.00
#
_symmetry.space_group_name_H-M   'P 1'
#
loop_
_entity.id
_entity.type
_entity.pdbx_description
1 polymer ?
#
loop_
_entity_poly.entity_id
_entity_poly.type
_entity_poly.pdbx_seq_one_letter_code
_entity_poly.pdbx_strand_id
1 'polypeptide(L)'
;MSMVARTEPGPAEDDITDTEDGDTRISAGAFWPDIVLRELRLAVRLPGRVTTSRLLHTATGAVAHVTRELEAWQQEQQAAGHQTLADVPAPVINGESVNLWHWRNAVYTATRALILERYRDADTTDKGDRRADALDIQTSDLWRDVSWAISDILCRPRILRSCADESEGTGRRHRGFALFPVLRHDAGRHRKGAGCQPRTLPTGILEAGQEVEMPEPEKKKQREMIQLW
;
A
#
# COMPACT_ATOMS: atom_id res chain seq x y z
N MET A 1 -48.10 3.44 7.07
CA MET A 1 -46.99 3.64 6.11
C MET A 1 -45.78 4.09 6.90
N SER A 2 -44.76 3.23 7.04
CA SER A 2 -43.56 3.52 7.82
C SER A 2 -42.62 4.42 7.02
N MET A 3 -42.35 5.64 7.51
CA MET A 3 -41.34 6.52 6.92
C MET A 3 -39.95 6.02 7.32
N VAL A 4 -39.22 5.43 6.38
CA VAL A 4 -37.78 5.21 6.51
C VAL A 4 -37.09 6.51 6.10
N ALA A 5 -36.57 7.25 7.07
CA ALA A 5 -35.72 8.40 6.80
C ALA A 5 -34.45 7.91 6.07
N ARG A 6 -34.26 8.36 4.83
CA ARG A 6 -32.98 8.21 4.13
C ARG A 6 -32.05 9.27 4.70
N THR A 7 -31.07 8.86 5.51
CA THR A 7 -29.98 9.75 5.89
C THR A 7 -29.18 10.06 4.63
N GLU A 8 -29.25 11.30 4.17
CA GLU A 8 -28.39 11.76 3.07
C GLU A 8 -26.94 11.83 3.59
N PRO A 9 -25.96 11.30 2.83
CA PRO A 9 -24.56 11.44 3.20
C PRO A 9 -24.18 12.92 3.07
N GLY A 10 -24.00 13.59 4.20
CA GLY A 10 -23.49 14.96 4.23
C GLY A 10 -22.11 15.04 3.55
N PRO A 11 -21.75 16.20 2.97
CA PRO A 11 -20.44 16.39 2.38
C PRO A 11 -19.36 16.22 3.45
N ALA A 12 -18.23 15.61 3.08
CA ALA A 12 -17.08 15.36 3.95
C ALA A 12 -16.28 16.65 4.24
N GLU A 13 -16.96 17.71 4.67
CA GLU A 13 -16.36 19.03 4.91
C GLU A 13 -15.65 19.13 6.27
N ASP A 14 -15.85 18.16 7.16
CA ASP A 14 -15.21 18.09 8.48
C ASP A 14 -14.35 16.82 8.68
N ASP A 15 -13.47 16.49 7.72
CA ASP A 15 -12.41 15.49 7.97
C ASP A 15 -11.25 16.09 8.80
N ILE A 16 -11.61 16.79 9.88
CA ILE A 16 -10.67 17.18 10.93
C ILE A 16 -10.83 16.15 12.03
N THR A 17 -9.86 15.25 12.13
CA THR A 17 -9.79 14.31 13.25
C THR A 17 -9.76 15.09 14.55
N ASP A 18 -10.71 14.81 15.45
CA ASP A 18 -10.86 15.30 16.84
C ASP A 18 -9.64 14.98 17.74
N THR A 19 -8.48 14.69 17.15
CA THR A 19 -7.22 14.31 17.78
C THR A 19 -6.08 14.90 16.94
N GLU A 20 -5.50 16.02 17.39
CA GLU A 20 -4.28 16.54 16.80
C GLU A 20 -3.11 15.60 17.13
N ASP A 21 -2.58 14.89 16.12
CA ASP A 21 -1.36 14.10 16.27
C ASP A 21 -0.08 14.97 16.34
N GLY A 22 -0.22 16.28 16.09
CA GLY A 22 0.90 17.20 15.87
C GLY A 22 1.81 16.77 14.72
N ASP A 23 3.11 17.00 14.88
CA ASP A 23 4.17 16.59 13.93
C ASP A 23 4.82 15.24 14.29
N THR A 24 4.06 14.36 14.97
CA THR A 24 4.58 13.06 15.41
C THR A 24 4.94 12.21 14.19
N ARG A 25 6.21 11.76 14.17
CA ARG A 25 6.78 10.96 13.08
C ARG A 25 7.43 9.69 13.61
N ILE A 26 7.43 8.65 12.79
CA ILE A 26 8.13 7.39 13.04
C ILE A 26 9.31 7.32 12.08
N SER A 27 10.50 7.13 12.62
CA SER A 27 11.75 6.98 11.87
C SER A 27 12.28 5.56 12.06
N ALA A 28 12.70 4.91 10.96
CA ALA A 28 13.22 3.54 10.96
C ALA A 28 14.68 3.48 10.49
N GLY A 29 15.50 4.41 10.99
CA GLY A 29 16.88 4.60 10.55
C GLY A 29 16.99 5.54 9.34
N ALA A 30 18.21 5.69 8.82
CA ALA A 30 18.52 6.69 7.79
C ALA A 30 18.06 6.30 6.37
N PHE A 31 17.83 5.00 6.12
CA PHE A 31 17.51 4.50 4.79
C PHE A 31 16.03 4.68 4.42
N TRP A 32 15.14 4.49 5.39
CA TRP A 32 13.69 4.53 5.20
C TRP A 32 13.15 5.95 5.46
N PRO A 33 12.26 6.48 4.62
CA PRO A 33 11.68 7.79 4.85
C PRO A 33 10.77 7.78 6.08
N ASP A 34 10.76 8.89 6.82
CA ASP A 34 9.92 9.09 7.99
C ASP A 34 8.43 8.97 7.63
N ILE A 35 7.66 8.39 8.55
CA ILE A 35 6.21 8.25 8.45
C ILE A 35 5.53 9.25 9.38
N VAL A 36 4.75 10.18 8.83
CA VAL A 36 4.02 11.20 9.60
C VAL A 36 2.63 10.68 9.95
N LEU A 37 2.26 10.71 11.24
CA LEU A 37 0.98 10.15 11.68
C LEU A 37 -0.24 10.87 11.10
N ARG A 38 -0.15 12.20 10.95
CA ARG A 38 -1.20 13.01 10.32
C ARG A 38 -1.47 12.57 8.88
N GLU A 39 -0.43 12.34 8.09
CA GLU A 39 -0.57 11.86 6.70
C GLU A 39 -1.18 10.46 6.66
N LEU A 40 -0.80 9.59 7.59
CA LEU A 40 -1.37 8.25 7.72
C LEU A 40 -2.88 8.33 7.98
N ARG A 41 -3.35 9.22 8.86
CA ARG A 41 -4.79 9.40 9.11
C ARG A 41 -5.55 9.90 7.88
N LEU A 42 -4.96 10.82 7.13
CA LEU A 42 -5.57 11.36 5.91
C LEU A 42 -5.61 10.32 4.77
N ALA A 43 -4.59 9.48 4.69
CA ALA A 43 -4.50 8.45 3.65
C ALA A 43 -5.37 7.22 3.95
N VAL A 44 -5.56 6.90 5.24
CA VAL A 44 -6.19 5.66 5.67
C VAL A 44 -7.39 5.92 6.57
N ARG A 45 -8.55 5.42 6.16
CA ARG A 45 -9.73 5.42 7.02
C ARG A 45 -9.54 4.51 8.24
N LEU A 46 -9.40 5.12 9.42
CA LEU A 46 -9.29 4.43 10.70
C LEU A 46 -10.68 4.19 11.33
N PRO A 47 -10.94 3.00 11.91
CA PRO A 47 -12.20 2.72 12.58
C PRO A 47 -12.27 3.39 13.97
N GLY A 48 -13.34 4.15 14.21
CA GLY A 48 -13.63 4.73 15.53
C GLY A 48 -12.61 5.78 16.00
N ARG A 49 -12.59 6.04 17.32
CA ARG A 49 -11.63 6.98 17.94
C ARG A 49 -10.31 6.26 18.26
N VAL A 50 -9.37 6.26 17.31
CA VAL A 50 -7.98 5.85 17.57
C VAL A 50 -7.20 7.06 18.11
N THR A 51 -6.71 6.95 19.35
CA THR A 51 -5.85 7.97 19.96
C THR A 51 -4.45 7.98 19.32
N THR A 52 -3.77 9.13 19.30
CA THR A 52 -2.40 9.27 18.77
C THR A 52 -1.43 8.24 19.34
N SER A 53 -1.48 7.96 20.64
CA SER A 53 -0.59 6.98 21.30
C SER A 53 -0.80 5.56 20.78
N ARG A 54 -2.05 5.14 20.59
CA ARG A 54 -2.41 3.85 19.98
C ARG A 54 -1.97 3.80 18.52
N LEU A 55 -2.21 4.86 17.77
CA LEU A 55 -1.80 4.94 16.37
C LEU A 55 -0.28 4.84 16.23
N LEU A 56 0.46 5.60 17.04
CA LEU A 56 1.91 5.56 17.10
C LEU A 56 2.43 4.15 17.41
N HIS A 57 1.89 3.51 18.45
CA HIS A 57 2.29 2.16 18.83
C HIS A 57 2.04 1.14 17.71
N THR A 58 0.86 1.18 17.10
CA THR A 58 0.49 0.24 16.03
C THR A 58 1.28 0.49 14.75
N ALA A 59 1.45 1.75 14.35
CA ALA A 59 2.24 2.12 13.19
C ALA A 59 3.73 1.79 13.38
N THR A 60 4.27 1.89 14.60
CA THR A 60 5.63 1.42 14.92
C THR A 60 5.77 -0.08 14.67
N GLY A 61 4.76 -0.87 15.06
CA GLY A 61 4.71 -2.31 14.77
C GLY A 61 4.61 -2.61 13.28
N ALA A 62 3.83 -1.82 12.53
CA ALA A 62 3.73 -1.95 11.07
C ALA A 62 5.06 -1.64 10.38
N VAL A 63 5.74 -0.56 10.77
CA VAL A 63 7.05 -0.21 10.26
C VAL A 63 8.05 -1.33 10.55
N ALA A 64 8.11 -1.83 11.78
CA ALA A 64 8.99 -2.95 12.15
C ALA A 64 8.73 -4.22 11.34
N HIS A 65 7.46 -4.52 11.03
CA HIS A 65 7.09 -5.64 10.17
C HIS A 65 7.64 -5.46 8.75
N VAL A 66 7.36 -4.33 8.10
CA VAL A 66 7.78 -4.08 6.72
C VAL A 66 9.31 -3.97 6.60
N THR A 67 9.99 -3.29 7.53
CA THR A 67 11.46 -3.23 7.52
C THR A 67 12.10 -4.60 7.62
N ARG A 68 11.52 -5.51 8.43
CA ARG A 68 12.05 -6.86 8.59
C ARG A 68 11.93 -7.68 7.30
N GLU A 69 10.80 -7.57 6.60
CA GLU A 69 10.63 -8.26 5.31
C GLU A 69 11.57 -7.72 4.22
N LEU A 70 11.98 -6.45 4.32
CA LEU A 70 12.87 -5.78 3.37
C LEU A 70 14.35 -5.74 3.82
N GLU A 71 14.71 -6.33 4.95
CA GLU A 71 16.05 -6.21 5.56
C GLU A 71 17.17 -6.70 4.63
N ALA A 72 16.99 -7.89 4.03
CA ALA A 72 17.97 -8.44 3.10
C ALA A 72 18.13 -7.56 1.85
N TRP A 73 17.03 -7.03 1.34
CA TRP A 73 17.06 -6.14 0.18
C TRP A 73 17.71 -4.79 0.50
N GLN A 74 17.44 -4.23 1.68
CA GLN A 74 18.10 -3.00 2.14
C GLN A 74 19.63 -3.19 2.19
N GLN A 75 20.12 -4.31 2.72
CA GLN A 75 21.55 -4.60 2.75
C GLN A 75 22.16 -4.69 1.35
N GLU A 76 21.46 -5.31 0.40
CA GLU A 76 21.88 -5.36 -1.01
C GLU A 76 21.96 -3.96 -1.64
N GLN A 77 20.97 -3.08 -1.40
CA GLN A 77 20.98 -1.71 -1.93
C GLN A 77 22.07 -0.84 -1.30
N GLN A 78 22.30 -0.97 0.01
CA GLN A 78 23.38 -0.27 0.70
C GLN A 78 24.76 -0.73 0.20
N ALA A 79 24.93 -2.03 -0.06
CA ALA A 79 26.15 -2.55 -0.68
C ALA A 79 26.34 -2.06 -2.13
N ALA A 80 25.24 -1.79 -2.85
CA ALA A 80 25.25 -1.16 -4.16
C ALA A 80 25.53 0.36 -4.11
N GLY A 81 25.60 0.96 -2.92
CA GLY A 81 25.93 2.38 -2.70
C GLY A 81 24.73 3.31 -2.52
N HIS A 82 23.50 2.78 -2.45
CA HIS A 82 22.30 3.57 -2.19
C HIS A 82 22.14 3.82 -0.69
N GLN A 83 22.17 5.09 -0.26
CA GLN A 83 22.08 5.44 1.16
C GLN A 83 20.64 5.59 1.63
N THR A 84 19.74 5.97 0.73
CA THR A 84 18.32 6.15 0.99
C THR A 84 17.46 5.41 -0.02
N LEU A 85 16.20 5.14 0.33
CA LEU A 85 15.22 4.54 -0.58
C LEU A 85 14.98 5.40 -1.84
N ALA A 86 15.14 6.72 -1.74
CA ALA A 86 15.00 7.64 -2.87
C ALA A 86 16.13 7.52 -3.89
N ASP A 87 17.32 7.07 -3.47
CA ASP A 87 18.47 6.86 -4.35
C ASP A 87 18.33 5.59 -5.21
N VAL A 88 17.43 4.68 -4.83
CA VAL A 88 17.20 3.44 -5.57
C VAL A 88 16.47 3.77 -6.88
N PRO A 89 17.00 3.35 -8.04
CA PRO A 89 16.41 3.69 -9.33
C PRO A 89 15.03 3.05 -9.47
N ALA A 90 14.00 3.88 -9.56
CA ALA A 90 12.63 3.47 -9.80
C ALA A 90 11.91 4.52 -10.68
N PRO A 91 10.81 4.15 -11.35
CA PRO A 91 9.98 5.11 -12.06
C PRO A 91 9.51 6.23 -11.11
N VAL A 92 9.34 7.43 -11.64
CA VAL A 92 8.84 8.59 -10.90
C VAL A 92 7.43 8.91 -11.39
N ILE A 93 6.47 9.00 -10.46
CA ILE A 93 5.09 9.39 -10.75
C ILE A 93 4.77 10.60 -9.87
N ASN A 94 4.23 11.67 -10.46
CA ASN A 94 3.93 12.93 -9.77
C ASN A 94 5.14 13.56 -9.03
N GLY A 95 6.36 13.31 -9.52
CA GLY A 95 7.59 13.83 -8.91
C GLY A 95 8.11 13.01 -7.72
N GLU A 96 7.46 11.89 -7.36
CA GLU A 96 7.90 10.98 -6.31
C GLU A 96 8.33 9.63 -6.89
N SER A 97 9.40 9.04 -6.34
CA SER A 97 9.80 7.67 -6.67
C SER A 97 8.71 6.69 -6.27
N VAL A 98 8.34 5.79 -7.18
CA VAL A 98 7.30 4.77 -6.96
C VAL A 98 7.65 3.87 -5.75
N ASN A 99 8.93 3.66 -5.45
CA ASN A 99 9.35 2.90 -4.27
C ASN A 99 9.01 3.60 -2.95
N LEU A 100 9.10 4.94 -2.90
CA LEU A 100 8.69 5.72 -1.71
C LEU A 100 7.19 5.58 -1.47
N TRP A 101 6.40 5.63 -2.56
CA TRP A 101 4.97 5.41 -2.49
C TRP A 101 4.62 3.99 -2.02
N HIS A 102 5.26 2.95 -2.58
CA HIS A 102 5.02 1.57 -2.16
C HIS A 102 5.38 1.34 -0.69
N TRP A 103 6.47 1.95 -0.21
CA TRP A 103 6.86 1.90 1.19
C TRP A 103 5.77 2.50 2.09
N ARG A 104 5.34 3.73 1.79
CA ARG A 104 4.26 4.40 2.54
C ARG A 104 2.98 3.58 2.52
N ASN A 105 2.57 3.10 1.34
CA ASN A 105 1.38 2.29 1.16
C ASN A 105 1.44 0.96 1.96
N ALA A 106 2.59 0.28 1.98
CA ALA A 106 2.79 -0.94 2.74
C ALA A 106 2.60 -0.68 4.25
N VAL A 107 3.25 0.36 4.79
CA VAL A 107 3.15 0.72 6.21
C VAL A 107 1.72 1.14 6.59
N TYR A 108 1.07 1.95 5.75
CA TYR A 108 -0.29 2.45 5.97
C TYR A 108 -1.31 1.30 5.98
N THR A 109 -1.21 0.41 5.01
CA THR A 109 -2.10 -0.75 4.90
C THR A 109 -1.87 -1.75 6.05
N ALA A 110 -0.61 -2.00 6.42
CA ALA A 110 -0.27 -2.85 7.56
C ALA A 110 -0.76 -2.26 8.89
N THR A 111 -0.63 -0.94 9.07
CA THR A 111 -1.16 -0.24 10.25
C THR A 111 -2.66 -0.45 10.37
N ARG A 112 -3.40 -0.31 9.26
CA ARG A 112 -4.84 -0.55 9.23
C ARG A 112 -5.18 -2.00 9.59
N ALA A 113 -4.49 -2.97 9.01
CA ALA A 113 -4.69 -4.39 9.30
C ALA A 113 -4.52 -4.67 10.80
N LEU A 114 -3.41 -4.22 11.39
CA LEU A 114 -3.12 -4.39 12.81
C LEU A 114 -4.14 -3.71 13.74
N ILE A 115 -4.74 -2.58 13.32
CA ILE A 115 -5.82 -1.94 14.09
C ILE A 115 -7.09 -2.79 14.02
N LEU A 116 -7.45 -3.32 12.85
CA LEU A 116 -8.65 -4.14 12.68
C LEU A 116 -8.55 -5.48 13.43
N GLU A 117 -7.37 -6.12 13.40
CA GLU A 117 -7.09 -7.33 14.19
C GLU A 117 -7.35 -7.12 15.68
N ARG A 118 -6.99 -5.95 16.22
CA ARG A 118 -7.23 -5.62 17.63
C ARG A 118 -8.67 -5.23 17.91
N TYR A 119 -9.39 -4.72 16.90
CA TYR A 119 -10.78 -4.31 17.03
C TYR A 119 -11.75 -5.52 17.07
N ARG A 120 -11.35 -6.66 16.48
CA ARG A 120 -12.17 -7.88 16.47
C ARG A 120 -12.44 -8.45 17.88
N ASP A 121 -11.50 -8.28 18.81
CA ASP A 121 -11.52 -8.94 20.13
C ASP A 121 -12.50 -8.26 21.13
N ALA A 122 -13.36 -7.34 20.68
CA ALA A 122 -14.13 -6.46 21.55
C ALA A 122 -15.55 -6.96 21.93
N ASP A 123 -16.13 -7.94 21.23
CA ASP A 123 -17.53 -8.38 21.45
C ASP A 123 -17.72 -9.88 21.13
N THR A 124 -18.22 -10.66 22.09
CA THR A 124 -18.41 -12.13 22.01
C THR A 124 -19.89 -12.54 21.83
N THR A 125 -20.74 -11.67 21.29
CA THR A 125 -22.14 -11.99 20.97
C THR A 125 -22.29 -12.59 19.58
N ASP A 126 -23.38 -13.29 19.25
CA ASP A 126 -23.66 -13.79 17.88
C ASP A 126 -23.59 -12.69 16.80
N LYS A 127 -23.90 -11.44 17.16
CA LYS A 127 -23.74 -10.27 16.29
C LYS A 127 -22.28 -9.83 16.19
N GLY A 128 -21.53 -9.94 17.29
CA GLY A 128 -20.08 -9.79 17.35
C GLY A 128 -19.38 -10.81 16.45
N ASP A 129 -19.78 -12.08 16.48
CA ASP A 129 -19.18 -13.15 15.67
C ASP A 129 -19.30 -12.89 14.18
N ARG A 130 -20.50 -12.55 13.67
CA ARG A 130 -20.67 -12.20 12.24
C ARG A 130 -19.86 -10.97 11.84
N ARG A 131 -19.69 -10.02 12.77
CA ARG A 131 -18.86 -8.84 12.54
C ARG A 131 -17.37 -9.20 12.53
N ALA A 132 -16.95 -10.14 13.37
CA ALA A 132 -15.59 -10.64 13.40
C ALA A 132 -15.23 -11.35 12.09
N ASP A 133 -16.11 -12.21 11.56
CA ASP A 133 -15.91 -12.89 10.27
C ASP A 133 -15.71 -11.88 9.12
N ALA A 134 -16.53 -10.82 9.07
CA ALA A 134 -16.40 -9.77 8.06
C ALA A 134 -15.08 -8.98 8.21
N LEU A 135 -14.63 -8.74 9.44
CA LEU A 135 -13.36 -8.08 9.72
C LEU A 135 -12.16 -8.96 9.36
N ASP A 136 -12.24 -10.28 9.53
CA ASP A 136 -11.18 -11.22 9.17
C ASP A 136 -10.96 -11.26 7.65
N ILE A 137 -12.04 -11.25 6.85
CA ILE A 137 -11.93 -11.15 5.39
C ILE A 137 -11.23 -9.85 4.99
N GLN A 138 -11.67 -8.72 5.54
CA GLN A 138 -11.06 -7.41 5.26
C GLN A 138 -9.59 -7.37 5.68
N THR A 139 -9.26 -7.95 6.83
CA THR A 139 -7.89 -8.01 7.35
C THR A 139 -7.00 -8.86 6.45
N SER A 140 -7.51 -9.99 5.95
CA SER A 140 -6.81 -10.85 5.00
C SER A 140 -6.50 -10.13 3.69
N ASP A 141 -7.48 -9.38 3.15
CA ASP A 141 -7.29 -8.57 1.96
C ASP A 141 -6.22 -7.48 2.16
N LEU A 142 -6.22 -6.81 3.32
CA LEU A 142 -5.20 -5.81 3.65
C LEU A 142 -3.79 -6.42 3.73
N TRP A 143 -3.62 -7.58 4.35
CA TRP A 143 -2.32 -8.25 4.40
C TRP A 143 -1.86 -8.75 3.03
N ARG A 144 -2.79 -9.11 2.14
CA ARG A 144 -2.47 -9.39 0.73
C ARG A 144 -1.94 -8.13 0.04
N ASP A 145 -2.59 -6.99 0.23
CA ASP A 145 -2.17 -5.72 -0.35
C ASP A 145 -0.80 -5.26 0.18
N VAL A 146 -0.51 -5.48 1.47
CA VAL A 146 0.83 -5.28 2.06
C VAL A 146 1.87 -6.16 1.35
N SER A 147 1.56 -7.44 1.17
CA SER A 147 2.45 -8.39 0.50
C SER A 147 2.73 -8.00 -0.96
N TRP A 148 1.72 -7.46 -1.65
CA TRP A 148 1.88 -6.94 -3.00
C TRP A 148 2.78 -5.70 -3.04
N ALA A 149 2.58 -4.74 -2.14
CA ALA A 149 3.42 -3.54 -2.07
C ALA A 149 4.89 -3.90 -1.78
N ILE A 150 5.15 -4.87 -0.89
CA ILE A 150 6.49 -5.38 -0.63
C ILE A 150 7.05 -6.09 -1.86
N SER A 151 6.25 -6.91 -2.55
CA SER A 151 6.67 -7.60 -3.76
C SER A 151 7.05 -6.64 -4.87
N ASP A 152 6.34 -5.52 -5.01
CA ASP A 152 6.65 -4.48 -6.00
C ASP A 152 8.02 -3.83 -5.71
N ILE A 153 8.32 -3.50 -4.45
CA ILE A 153 9.64 -2.97 -4.04
C ILE A 153 10.75 -3.98 -4.36
N LEU A 154 10.49 -5.27 -4.10
CA LEU A 154 11.42 -6.35 -4.40
C LEU A 154 11.47 -6.71 -5.90
N CYS A 155 10.67 -6.07 -6.75
CA CYS A 155 10.48 -6.40 -8.16
C CYS A 155 10.15 -7.88 -8.40
N ARG A 156 9.38 -8.49 -7.47
CA ARG A 156 8.90 -9.87 -7.55
C ARG A 156 7.49 -9.91 -8.13
N PRO A 157 7.13 -10.96 -8.90
CA PRO A 157 5.77 -11.10 -9.38
C PRO A 157 4.81 -11.22 -8.19
N ARG A 158 3.69 -10.50 -8.25
CA ARG A 158 2.60 -10.64 -7.30
C ARG A 158 1.99 -12.02 -7.48
N ILE A 159 2.26 -12.92 -6.55
CA ILE A 159 1.62 -14.23 -6.55
C ILE A 159 0.24 -14.03 -5.95
N LEU A 160 -0.80 -14.18 -6.78
CA LEU A 160 -2.12 -14.51 -6.28
C LEU A 160 -2.00 -15.90 -5.66
N ARG A 161 -2.02 -15.99 -4.33
CA ARG A 161 -2.35 -17.26 -3.69
C ARG A 161 -3.77 -17.56 -4.13
N SER A 162 -3.92 -18.36 -5.19
CA SER A 162 -5.24 -18.79 -5.62
C SER A 162 -5.94 -19.40 -4.41
N CYS A 163 -7.24 -19.13 -4.29
CA CYS A 163 -8.09 -19.90 -3.41
C CYS A 163 -7.72 -21.38 -3.56
N ALA A 164 -7.55 -22.04 -2.42
CA ALA A 164 -7.17 -23.43 -2.38
C ALA A 164 -8.03 -24.23 -3.36
N ASP A 165 -7.36 -24.96 -4.25
CA ASP A 165 -7.95 -26.17 -4.80
C ASP A 165 -7.97 -27.18 -3.65
N GLU A 166 -8.96 -27.06 -2.77
CA GLU A 166 -9.38 -28.16 -1.92
C GLU A 166 -10.41 -28.99 -2.70
N SER A 167 -9.94 -29.65 -3.75
CA SER A 167 -10.62 -30.81 -4.31
C SER A 167 -9.62 -31.93 -4.53
N GLU A 168 -9.49 -32.78 -3.51
CA GLU A 168 -9.50 -34.25 -3.57
C GLU A 168 -8.60 -34.92 -2.50
N GLY A 169 -9.23 -35.76 -1.68
CA GLY A 169 -8.68 -37.09 -1.41
C GLY A 169 -7.84 -37.32 -0.15
N THR A 170 -8.54 -37.79 0.89
CA THR A 170 -8.10 -38.86 1.83
C THR A 170 -6.94 -38.62 2.81
N GLY A 171 -7.29 -38.73 4.11
CA GLY A 171 -6.40 -39.38 5.08
C GLY A 171 -6.10 -38.61 6.36
N ARG A 172 -7.08 -38.56 7.27
CA ARG A 172 -6.93 -38.55 8.73
C ARG A 172 -5.49 -38.78 9.24
N ARG A 173 -4.79 -37.73 9.71
CA ARG A 173 -3.91 -37.78 10.89
C ARG A 173 -3.88 -36.43 11.60
N HIS A 174 -4.35 -36.45 12.84
CA HIS A 174 -4.06 -35.45 13.85
C HIS A 174 -2.55 -35.23 13.99
N ARG A 175 -2.08 -33.98 13.83
CA ARG A 175 -1.00 -33.31 14.61
C ARG A 175 -1.24 -31.80 14.40
N GLY A 176 -1.68 -31.06 15.40
CA GLY A 176 -0.77 -30.52 16.40
C GLY A 176 -0.26 -29.18 15.89
N PHE A 177 -0.97 -28.11 16.25
CA PHE A 177 -0.53 -26.72 16.13
C PHE A 177 0.90 -26.63 16.69
N ALA A 178 1.86 -26.24 15.86
CA ALA A 178 3.22 -25.95 16.29
C ALA A 178 3.67 -24.60 15.74
N LEU A 179 3.91 -23.71 16.70
CA LEU A 179 4.86 -22.61 16.78
C LEU A 179 5.66 -22.24 15.51
N PHE A 180 5.74 -20.91 15.32
CA PHE A 180 6.89 -20.17 14.77
C PHE A 180 8.16 -21.02 14.58
N PRO A 181 8.64 -21.22 13.33
CA PRO A 181 9.96 -21.78 13.13
C PRO A 181 11.02 -20.68 13.31
N VAL A 182 11.74 -20.80 14.43
CA VAL A 182 13.09 -20.26 14.63
C VAL A 182 14.07 -20.98 13.70
N LEU A 183 14.94 -20.19 13.07
CA LEU A 183 16.20 -20.51 12.37
C LEU A 183 16.34 -21.89 11.71
N ARG A 184 16.54 -21.86 10.40
CA ARG A 184 17.56 -22.71 9.77
C ARG A 184 18.44 -21.87 8.87
N HIS A 185 19.68 -21.71 9.30
CA HIS A 185 20.77 -21.17 8.52
C HIS A 185 21.01 -22.14 7.36
N ASP A 186 20.77 -21.71 6.13
CA ASP A 186 21.21 -22.46 4.95
C ASP A 186 22.08 -21.54 4.08
N ALA A 187 23.24 -22.09 3.75
CA ALA A 187 24.35 -21.40 3.16
C ALA A 187 24.20 -21.37 1.63
N GLY A 188 24.47 -20.18 1.06
CA GLY A 188 25.19 -20.04 -0.20
C GLY A 188 24.63 -20.78 -1.41
N ARG A 189 23.59 -20.22 -2.03
CA ARG A 189 23.43 -20.32 -3.49
C ARG A 189 23.23 -18.93 -4.06
N HIS A 190 24.35 -18.31 -4.46
CA HIS A 190 24.38 -17.09 -5.24
C HIS A 190 23.59 -17.27 -6.54
N ARG A 191 22.32 -16.87 -6.53
CA ARG A 191 21.65 -16.40 -7.73
C ARG A 191 21.99 -14.93 -7.86
N LYS A 192 22.78 -14.57 -8.88
CA LYS A 192 22.94 -13.18 -9.30
C LYS A 192 21.54 -12.62 -9.58
N GLY A 193 21.03 -11.79 -8.68
CA GLY A 193 19.90 -10.93 -8.95
C GLY A 193 20.30 -10.00 -10.08
N ALA A 194 19.75 -10.24 -11.28
CA ALA A 194 19.81 -9.25 -12.33
C ALA A 194 19.06 -8.01 -11.80
N GLY A 195 19.81 -6.96 -11.47
CA GLY A 195 19.22 -5.67 -11.16
C GLY A 195 18.26 -5.29 -12.27
N CYS A 196 17.06 -4.84 -11.89
CA CYS A 196 16.12 -4.20 -12.81
C CYS A 196 16.76 -2.90 -13.30
N GLN A 197 17.59 -2.99 -14.33
CA GLN A 197 17.94 -1.80 -15.10
C GLN A 197 16.75 -1.44 -16.00
N PRO A 198 16.41 -0.14 -16.11
CA PRO A 198 15.42 0.32 -17.07
C PRO A 198 15.89 -0.06 -18.47
N ARG A 199 15.01 -0.74 -19.21
CA ARG A 199 15.22 -1.20 -20.59
C ARG A 199 15.39 0.03 -21.49
N THR A 200 16.63 0.43 -21.78
CA THR A 200 16.91 1.48 -22.76
C THR A 200 16.47 1.02 -24.15
N LEU A 201 15.52 1.74 -24.74
CA LEU A 201 15.12 1.58 -26.14
C LEU A 201 16.29 1.99 -27.05
N PRO A 202 16.57 1.28 -28.16
CA PRO A 202 17.61 1.70 -29.09
C PRO A 202 17.17 2.97 -29.82
N THR A 203 18.01 4.01 -29.72
CA THR A 203 17.93 5.24 -30.51
C THR A 203 18.14 4.90 -31.99
N GLY A 204 17.04 4.78 -32.72
CA GLY A 204 17.02 4.67 -34.17
C GLY A 204 17.07 6.05 -34.81
N ILE A 205 18.19 6.31 -35.48
CA ILE A 205 18.47 7.44 -36.36
C ILE A 205 17.44 7.47 -37.50
N LEU A 206 16.71 8.58 -37.67
CA LEU A 206 16.13 8.99 -38.95
C LEU A 206 16.12 10.53 -39.01
N GLU A 207 17.08 11.07 -39.79
CA GLU A 207 16.95 12.36 -40.45
C GLU A 207 15.77 12.35 -41.42
N ALA A 208 15.03 13.46 -41.48
CA ALA A 208 14.64 14.18 -42.69
C ALA A 208 13.44 15.07 -42.37
N GLY A 209 13.61 16.38 -42.56
CA GLY A 209 12.58 17.37 -42.33
C GLY A 209 11.43 17.27 -43.33
N GLN A 210 10.23 17.48 -42.82
CA GLN A 210 9.12 18.05 -43.58
C GLN A 210 8.40 19.04 -42.65
N GLU A 211 8.52 20.32 -42.98
CA GLU A 211 7.65 21.40 -42.51
C GLU A 211 6.19 21.01 -42.82
N VAL A 212 5.38 20.86 -41.79
CA VAL A 212 3.93 20.76 -41.91
C VAL A 212 3.37 22.12 -41.52
N GLU A 213 2.95 22.83 -42.57
CA GLU A 213 2.31 24.13 -42.55
C GLU A 213 0.99 24.08 -41.75
N MET A 214 0.93 24.91 -40.71
CA MET A 214 -0.21 25.10 -39.81
C MET A 214 -1.21 26.09 -40.42
N PRO A 215 -2.47 25.71 -40.73
CA PRO A 215 -3.46 26.69 -41.15
C PRO A 215 -4.00 27.51 -39.96
N GLU A 216 -3.98 28.83 -40.15
CA GLU A 216 -4.42 29.92 -39.28
C GLU A 216 -5.92 29.83 -38.90
N PRO A 217 -6.33 30.26 -37.69
CA PRO A 217 -7.72 30.12 -37.23
C PRO A 217 -8.65 31.22 -37.80
N GLU A 218 -9.60 30.83 -38.65
CA GLU A 218 -10.70 31.70 -39.08
C GLU A 218 -11.66 32.03 -37.92
N LYS A 219 -11.68 33.30 -37.52
CA LYS A 219 -12.75 33.90 -36.72
C LYS A 219 -14.02 34.04 -37.56
N LYS A 220 -15.08 33.28 -37.29
CA LYS A 220 -16.46 33.72 -37.59
C LYS A 220 -17.53 32.91 -36.85
N LYS A 221 -18.48 33.68 -36.28
CA LYS A 221 -19.79 33.29 -35.72
C LYS A 221 -19.83 32.74 -34.28
N GLN A 222 -19.38 33.58 -33.35
CA GLN A 222 -20.23 33.88 -32.20
C GLN A 222 -21.38 34.78 -32.69
N ARG A 223 -22.58 34.22 -32.84
CA ARG A 223 -23.86 34.89 -32.62
C ARG A 223 -24.99 33.89 -32.90
N GLU A 224 -25.90 33.85 -31.93
CA GLU A 224 -27.22 33.22 -31.97
C GLU A 224 -27.24 31.70 -31.82
N MET A 225 -27.64 31.25 -30.63
CA MET A 225 -28.56 30.13 -30.35
C MET A 225 -28.51 29.80 -28.84
N ILE A 226 -28.76 30.82 -28.01
CA ILE A 226 -29.25 30.65 -26.62
C ILE A 226 -30.60 31.36 -26.56
N GLN A 227 -31.63 30.71 -27.07
CA GLN A 227 -33.04 30.84 -26.67
C GLN A 227 -33.79 29.67 -27.34
N LEU A 228 -34.63 29.00 -26.56
CA LEU A 228 -35.44 27.79 -26.89
C LEU A 228 -34.68 26.47 -26.78
N TRP A 229 -34.54 25.94 -25.57
CA TRP A 229 -35.44 24.94 -24.97
C TRP A 229 -35.12 24.81 -23.48
#